data_AF-A0ABD6WM16-F1
#
_entry.id   AF-A0ABD6WM16-F1
#
_cell.length_a   1.000
_cell.length_b   1.000
_cell.length_c   1.000
_cell.angle_alpha   90.00
_cell.angle_beta   90.00
_cell.angle_gamma   90.00
#
_symmetry.space_group_name_H-M   'P 1'
#
loop_
_entity.id
_entity.type
_entity.pdbx_description
1 polymer ?
#
loop_
_entity_poly.entity_id
_entity_poly.type
_entity_poly.pdbx_seq_one_letter_code
_entity_poly.pdbx_strand_id
1 'polypeptide(L)'
;MTTAAAGLLLLGGCTAGGGADTGATASAPASRTPRPAITDLITPSPTSSAPATAEPVGTVVDAGPVGEGVPATVSGTGPADVSFQRQGEFAVVLSLDCSACTGTAIVTAAGRMSPFGEAAAPMTGSFLTGVFRDDPVDQQVIVRAEGPWTLGLQSWNDLATVSGAQSGTGPAVLFFSDDVPRVTVEYTPAGPDDSFSGRVFTTSDQPQLFGDTGAFSEVFDADLPGVMAVQTEGTWTVTPTP
;
A
#
# COMPACT_ATOMS: atom_id res chain seq x y z
N MET A 1 42.53 5.25 -38.65
CA MET A 1 43.73 4.40 -38.61
C MET A 1 43.42 3.21 -37.73
N THR A 2 43.43 2.02 -38.35
CA THR A 2 43.87 0.72 -37.81
C THR A 2 43.17 0.13 -36.56
N THR A 3 42.29 -0.86 -36.82
CA THR A 3 42.23 -2.25 -36.29
C THR A 3 42.80 -2.53 -34.87
N ALA A 4 42.16 -3.36 -34.02
CA ALA A 4 41.97 -4.80 -34.27
C ALA A 4 40.95 -5.46 -33.31
N ALA A 5 40.26 -6.46 -33.86
CA ALA A 5 39.55 -7.53 -33.15
C ALA A 5 40.49 -8.73 -32.94
N ALA A 6 40.25 -9.54 -31.90
CA ALA A 6 40.45 -11.00 -31.94
C ALA A 6 39.87 -11.64 -30.67
N GLY A 7 38.93 -12.56 -30.85
CA GLY A 7 38.54 -13.53 -29.83
C GLY A 7 39.52 -14.70 -29.77
N LEU A 8 39.47 -15.45 -28.67
CA LEU A 8 40.03 -16.79 -28.57
C LEU A 8 39.06 -17.72 -27.83
N LEU A 9 39.05 -18.96 -28.29
CA LEU A 9 38.05 -20.01 -28.12
C LEU A 9 38.80 -21.25 -27.57
N LEU A 10 38.08 -22.15 -26.86
CA LEU A 10 38.29 -23.62 -26.72
C LEU A 10 38.75 -24.21 -25.36
N LEU A 11 37.79 -24.94 -24.74
CA LEU A 11 37.73 -26.38 -24.40
C LEU A 11 38.86 -27.14 -23.65
N GLY A 12 38.42 -27.96 -22.67
CA GLY A 12 39.06 -29.17 -22.11
C GLY A 12 38.79 -29.29 -20.60
N GLY A 13 38.43 -30.40 -19.96
CA GLY A 13 38.29 -31.81 -20.33
C GLY A 13 38.54 -32.70 -19.08
N CYS A 14 37.56 -33.55 -18.74
CA CYS A 14 37.63 -34.89 -18.13
C CYS A 14 38.28 -35.21 -16.75
N THR A 15 37.40 -35.65 -15.83
CA THR A 15 37.37 -36.90 -15.02
C THR A 15 38.63 -37.50 -14.37
N ALA A 16 38.49 -37.88 -13.09
CA ALA A 16 39.18 -39.04 -12.51
C ALA A 16 38.26 -39.77 -11.51
N GLY A 17 38.13 -41.08 -11.68
CA GLY A 17 37.50 -42.02 -10.76
C GLY A 17 38.48 -43.11 -10.31
N GLY A 18 37.97 -44.07 -9.55
CA GLY A 18 38.63 -45.32 -9.14
C GLY A 18 39.19 -45.26 -7.72
N GLY A 19 39.05 -46.24 -6.84
CA GLY A 19 38.56 -47.64 -6.88
C GLY A 19 38.50 -48.14 -5.42
N ALA A 20 38.37 -49.42 -5.05
CA ALA A 20 38.16 -50.70 -5.71
C ALA A 20 37.87 -51.75 -4.59
N ASP A 21 37.19 -52.84 -4.95
CA ASP A 21 37.37 -54.25 -4.53
C ASP A 21 37.30 -54.64 -3.03
N THR A 22 36.67 -55.75 -2.59
CA THR A 22 36.66 -57.13 -3.10
C THR A 22 35.71 -58.01 -2.26
N GLY A 23 35.19 -59.14 -2.80
CA GLY A 23 35.00 -60.36 -1.98
C GLY A 23 33.65 -61.12 -2.03
N ALA A 24 33.57 -62.12 -2.92
CA ALA A 24 33.21 -63.52 -2.64
C ALA A 24 31.77 -64.00 -2.28
N THR A 25 31.15 -64.67 -3.26
CA THR A 25 30.42 -65.98 -3.27
C THR A 25 29.05 -66.22 -2.58
N ALA A 26 28.18 -66.86 -3.39
CA ALA A 26 27.23 -67.96 -3.11
C ALA A 26 25.69 -67.67 -3.04
N SER A 27 25.02 -68.19 -4.07
CA SER A 27 23.63 -68.64 -4.29
C SER A 27 22.52 -68.43 -3.24
N ALA A 28 21.39 -67.85 -3.68
CA ALA A 28 20.02 -68.23 -3.27
C ALA A 28 18.97 -67.78 -4.33
N PRO A 29 17.90 -68.55 -4.57
CA PRO A 29 16.87 -68.22 -5.55
C PRO A 29 15.72 -67.36 -4.96
N ALA A 30 15.11 -66.58 -5.85
CA ALA A 30 13.77 -65.99 -5.79
C ALA A 30 13.40 -65.06 -4.62
N SER A 31 13.21 -63.78 -4.94
CA SER A 31 12.08 -62.99 -4.45
C SER A 31 11.82 -61.81 -5.39
N ARG A 32 10.60 -61.74 -5.91
CA ARG A 32 10.12 -60.60 -6.71
C ARG A 32 10.23 -59.34 -5.85
N THR A 33 11.03 -58.37 -6.28
CA THR A 33 11.06 -57.05 -5.67
C THR A 33 9.68 -56.42 -5.85
N PRO A 34 8.99 -55.99 -4.77
CA PRO A 34 7.80 -55.18 -4.91
C PRO A 34 8.20 -53.90 -5.65
N ARG A 35 7.49 -53.58 -6.73
CA ARG A 35 7.54 -52.24 -7.33
C ARG A 35 7.20 -51.25 -6.21
N PRO A 36 7.96 -50.15 -6.02
CA PRO A 36 7.56 -49.12 -5.07
C PRO A 36 6.15 -48.68 -5.43
N ALA A 37 5.22 -48.81 -4.49
CA ALA A 37 3.91 -48.23 -4.64
C ALA A 37 4.10 -46.72 -4.77
N ILE A 38 3.53 -46.13 -5.82
CA ILE A 38 3.49 -44.68 -6.05
C ILE A 38 2.51 -44.10 -5.02
N THR A 39 2.85 -44.18 -3.73
CA THR A 39 2.04 -43.62 -2.65
C THR A 39 2.83 -42.57 -1.85
N ASP A 40 4.15 -42.49 -2.06
CA ASP A 40 5.04 -41.56 -1.32
C ASP A 40 5.33 -40.24 -2.06
N LEU A 41 4.49 -39.82 -3.01
CA LEU A 41 4.69 -38.56 -3.75
C LEU A 41 3.57 -37.52 -3.60
N ILE A 42 2.64 -37.71 -2.66
CA ILE A 42 1.69 -36.65 -2.32
C ILE A 42 2.35 -35.71 -1.30
N THR A 43 3.36 -34.96 -1.74
CA THR A 43 3.71 -33.71 -1.07
C THR A 43 2.51 -32.78 -1.28
N PRO A 44 1.78 -32.36 -0.23
CA PRO A 44 0.71 -31.39 -0.42
C PRO A 44 1.33 -30.15 -1.06
N SER A 45 0.84 -29.80 -2.25
CA SER A 45 1.15 -28.49 -2.83
C SER A 45 0.75 -27.42 -1.82
N PRO A 46 1.56 -26.37 -1.62
CA PRO A 46 1.16 -25.29 -0.73
C PRO A 46 -0.16 -24.75 -1.26
N THR A 47 -1.20 -24.83 -0.44
CA THR A 47 -2.46 -24.15 -0.75
C THR A 47 -2.10 -22.68 -0.87
N SER A 48 -2.21 -22.13 -2.08
CA SER A 48 -2.04 -20.72 -2.34
C SER A 48 -3.08 -19.97 -1.51
N SER A 49 -2.72 -19.55 -0.31
CA SER A 49 -3.58 -18.70 0.50
C SER A 49 -3.66 -17.37 -0.23
N ALA A 50 -4.88 -16.94 -0.57
CA ALA A 50 -5.09 -15.57 -0.99
C ALA A 50 -4.49 -14.62 0.07
N PRO A 51 -3.94 -13.46 -0.34
CA PRO A 51 -3.45 -12.45 0.60
C PRO A 51 -4.58 -12.05 1.56
N ALA A 52 -4.23 -11.86 2.83
CA ALA A 52 -5.20 -11.49 3.86
C ALA A 52 -5.77 -10.10 3.57
N THR A 53 -7.10 -9.97 3.69
CA THR A 53 -7.80 -8.70 3.59
C THR A 53 -8.23 -8.22 4.98
N ALA A 54 -8.42 -6.90 5.11
CA ALA A 54 -8.98 -6.34 6.33
C ALA A 54 -10.42 -6.82 6.54
N GLU A 55 -10.73 -7.22 7.77
CA GLU A 55 -12.08 -7.62 8.21
C GLU A 55 -12.67 -6.57 9.17
N PRO A 56 -14.00 -6.41 9.20
CA PRO A 56 -14.69 -5.58 10.18
C PRO A 56 -14.32 -5.97 11.62
N VAL A 57 -14.27 -4.99 12.51
CA VAL A 57 -13.92 -5.23 13.93
C VAL A 57 -15.15 -5.50 14.81
N GLY A 58 -16.35 -5.19 14.32
CA GLY A 58 -17.64 -5.52 14.94
C GLY A 58 -18.22 -4.42 15.83
N THR A 59 -17.40 -3.49 16.34
CA THR A 59 -17.88 -2.28 17.01
C THR A 59 -18.23 -1.25 15.96
N VAL A 60 -19.50 -0.89 15.83
CA VAL A 60 -19.96 0.06 14.80
C VAL A 60 -20.24 1.44 15.39
N VAL A 61 -19.74 2.48 14.74
CA VAL A 61 -20.04 3.89 15.00
C VAL A 61 -20.66 4.49 13.75
N ASP A 62 -21.88 5.01 13.85
CA ASP A 62 -22.56 5.61 12.71
C ASP A 62 -22.29 7.12 12.66
N ALA A 63 -21.70 7.59 11.56
CA ALA A 63 -21.47 9.00 11.29
C ALA A 63 -22.64 9.65 10.55
N GLY A 64 -23.59 8.87 10.05
CA GLY A 64 -24.75 9.37 9.33
C GLY A 64 -24.41 9.86 7.91
N PRO A 65 -25.17 10.83 7.37
CA PRO A 65 -24.96 11.32 6.02
C PRO A 65 -23.73 12.23 5.89
N VAL A 66 -22.99 12.08 4.79
CA VAL A 66 -21.87 12.95 4.40
C VAL A 66 -22.15 13.48 3.00
N GLY A 67 -22.18 14.81 2.86
CA GLY A 67 -22.54 15.53 1.64
C GLY A 67 -21.62 16.73 1.42
N GLU A 68 -21.71 17.35 0.24
CA GLU A 68 -21.14 18.70 0.05
C GLU A 68 -21.79 19.70 1.02
N GLY A 69 -20.97 20.44 1.76
CA GLY A 69 -21.42 21.32 2.83
C GLY A 69 -22.05 20.61 4.02
N VAL A 70 -22.01 19.27 4.08
CA VAL A 70 -22.56 18.44 5.16
C VAL A 70 -21.47 17.50 5.67
N PRO A 71 -20.49 18.02 6.43
CA PRO A 71 -19.48 17.19 7.06
C PRO A 71 -20.06 16.42 8.25
N ALA A 72 -19.46 15.28 8.58
CA ALA A 72 -19.75 14.51 9.78
C ALA A 72 -18.51 14.42 10.68
N THR A 73 -18.73 14.21 11.97
CA THR A 73 -17.65 13.95 12.92
C THR A 73 -18.12 12.94 13.94
N VAL A 74 -17.31 11.93 14.18
CA VAL A 74 -17.55 10.89 15.18
C VAL A 74 -16.31 10.67 16.02
N SER A 75 -16.50 10.17 17.23
CA SER A 75 -15.40 9.83 18.12
C SER A 75 -15.58 8.40 18.64
N GLY A 76 -14.46 7.77 18.98
CA GLY A 76 -14.46 6.42 19.52
C GLY A 76 -13.23 6.15 20.38
N THR A 77 -13.08 4.92 20.81
CA THR A 77 -11.91 4.44 21.54
C THR A 77 -11.61 3.01 21.14
N GLY A 78 -10.35 2.72 20.84
CA GLY A 78 -9.99 1.41 20.30
C GLY A 78 -10.44 1.24 18.85
N PRO A 79 -10.36 0.00 18.31
CA PRO A 79 -10.81 -0.28 16.95
C PRO A 79 -12.33 -0.14 16.77
N ALA A 80 -12.77 0.48 15.67
CA ALA A 80 -14.18 0.55 15.28
C ALA A 80 -14.39 0.56 13.75
N ASP A 81 -15.55 0.07 13.33
CA ASP A 81 -16.10 0.23 12.00
C ASP A 81 -16.96 1.51 11.98
N VAL A 82 -16.57 2.51 11.18
CA VAL A 82 -17.34 3.74 10.99
C VAL A 82 -18.18 3.64 9.74
N SER A 83 -19.50 3.64 9.89
CA SER A 83 -20.45 3.66 8.77
C SER A 83 -20.88 5.08 8.44
N PHE A 84 -21.11 5.36 7.16
CA PHE A 84 -21.69 6.63 6.71
C PHE A 84 -22.37 6.47 5.34
N GLN A 85 -23.25 7.42 5.01
CA GLN A 85 -23.93 7.46 3.71
C GLN A 85 -23.40 8.62 2.88
N ARG A 86 -22.76 8.32 1.75
CA ARG A 86 -22.27 9.34 0.82
C ARG A 86 -23.42 9.92 -0.01
N GLN A 87 -23.66 11.22 0.11
CA GLN A 87 -24.70 11.96 -0.60
C GLN A 87 -24.15 12.75 -1.78
N GLY A 88 -23.65 12.05 -2.79
CA GLY A 88 -23.15 12.64 -4.03
C GLY A 88 -22.08 11.79 -4.72
N GLU A 89 -21.62 12.26 -5.88
CA GLU A 89 -20.55 11.64 -6.65
C GLU A 89 -19.20 12.32 -6.37
N PHE A 90 -18.66 12.06 -5.17
CA PHE A 90 -17.39 12.62 -4.73
C PHE A 90 -16.58 11.61 -3.92
N ALA A 91 -15.27 11.84 -3.80
CA ALA A 91 -14.46 11.13 -2.81
C ALA A 91 -14.62 11.76 -1.43
N VAL A 92 -14.53 10.94 -0.39
CA VAL A 92 -14.63 11.38 1.01
C VAL A 92 -13.25 11.49 1.61
N VAL A 93 -12.98 12.65 2.19
CA VAL A 93 -11.77 12.91 2.98
C VAL A 93 -12.05 12.54 4.42
N LEU A 94 -11.19 11.69 4.95
CA LEU A 94 -11.22 11.23 6.34
C LEU A 94 -10.12 11.97 7.09
N SER A 95 -10.46 12.78 8.10
CA SER A 95 -9.49 13.46 8.96
C SER A 95 -9.46 12.76 10.32
N LEU A 96 -8.39 12.04 10.60
CA LEU A 96 -8.20 11.33 11.86
C LEU A 96 -7.38 12.19 12.81
N ASP A 97 -7.95 12.47 13.98
CA ASP A 97 -7.23 12.91 15.16
C ASP A 97 -7.05 11.71 16.11
N CYS A 98 -5.81 11.24 16.20
CA CYS A 98 -5.35 10.20 17.11
C CYS A 98 -4.23 10.75 18.01
N SER A 99 -4.27 12.04 18.38
CA SER A 99 -3.21 12.68 19.17
C SER A 99 -3.09 12.12 20.59
N ALA A 100 -4.12 11.42 21.06
CA ALA A 100 -4.18 10.76 22.36
C ALA A 100 -4.08 9.22 22.26
N CYS A 101 -3.79 8.70 21.05
CA CYS A 101 -3.57 7.28 20.82
C CYS A 101 -2.13 6.87 21.12
N THR A 102 -1.92 5.56 21.24
CA THR A 102 -0.62 4.87 21.29
C THR A 102 -0.51 3.85 20.16
N GLY A 103 0.69 3.32 19.96
CA GLY A 103 0.92 2.28 18.94
C GLY A 103 0.81 2.84 17.52
N THR A 104 0.21 2.06 16.62
CA THR A 104 -0.02 2.44 15.21
C THR A 104 -1.51 2.71 14.98
N ALA A 105 -1.82 3.84 14.34
CA ALA A 105 -3.16 4.15 13.87
C ALA A 105 -3.28 3.75 12.39
N ILE A 106 -4.32 2.99 12.05
CA ILE A 106 -4.57 2.49 10.69
C ILE A 106 -5.99 2.87 10.28
N VAL A 107 -6.12 3.43 9.07
CA VAL A 107 -7.41 3.67 8.43
C VAL A 107 -7.53 2.79 7.19
N THR A 108 -8.53 1.92 7.15
CA THR A 108 -8.73 0.95 6.06
C THR A 108 -10.22 0.74 5.78
N ALA A 109 -10.56 -0.23 4.94
CA ALA A 109 -11.93 -0.71 4.73
C ALA A 109 -11.93 -2.23 4.56
N ALA A 110 -13.07 -2.85 4.83
CA ALA A 110 -13.23 -4.30 4.66
C ALA A 110 -12.89 -4.74 3.22
N GLY A 111 -12.22 -5.87 3.08
CA GLY A 111 -11.83 -6.42 1.77
C GLY A 111 -10.58 -5.79 1.14
N ARG A 112 -10.00 -4.73 1.74
CA ARG A 112 -8.73 -4.17 1.25
C ARG A 112 -7.53 -5.01 1.65
N MET A 113 -6.59 -5.20 0.72
CA MET A 113 -5.27 -5.79 0.99
C MET A 113 -4.26 -4.79 1.60
N SER A 114 -4.51 -3.50 1.42
CA SER A 114 -3.65 -2.42 1.94
C SER A 114 -4.51 -1.30 2.50
N PRO A 115 -4.09 -0.69 3.63
CA PRO A 115 -4.84 0.40 4.25
C PRO A 115 -4.93 1.61 3.31
N PHE A 116 -5.85 2.52 3.60
CA PHE A 116 -5.80 3.86 3.00
C PHE A 116 -4.59 4.65 3.51
N GLY A 117 -4.20 4.39 4.75
CA GLY A 117 -2.93 4.81 5.32
C GLY A 117 -2.80 4.34 6.76
N GLU A 118 -1.56 4.41 7.24
CA GLU A 118 -1.19 4.10 8.61
C GLU A 118 -0.06 5.03 9.06
N ALA A 119 0.01 5.30 10.36
CA ALA A 119 1.08 6.07 10.96
C ALA A 119 1.24 5.72 12.44
N ALA A 120 2.46 5.84 12.95
CA ALA A 120 2.74 5.80 14.38
C ALA A 120 1.96 6.91 15.13
N ALA A 121 1.27 6.53 16.21
CA ALA A 121 0.60 7.46 17.10
C ALA A 121 1.58 8.02 18.15
N PRO A 122 1.38 9.25 18.66
CA PRO A 122 0.25 10.14 18.37
C PRO A 122 0.33 10.77 16.97
N MET A 123 -0.81 10.87 16.28
CA MET A 123 -0.88 11.42 14.93
C MET A 123 -2.16 12.21 14.65
N THR A 124 -2.05 13.17 13.74
CA THR A 124 -3.17 13.80 13.04
C THR A 124 -2.90 13.73 11.55
N GLY A 125 -3.87 13.35 10.74
CA GLY A 125 -3.64 13.10 9.33
C GLY A 125 -4.94 12.91 8.57
N SER A 126 -4.84 12.85 7.25
CA SER A 126 -6.02 12.67 6.40
C SER A 126 -5.82 11.65 5.30
N PHE A 127 -6.92 10.99 4.95
CA PHE A 127 -6.98 9.88 4.01
C PHE A 127 -8.13 10.10 3.02
N LEU A 128 -8.10 9.39 1.90
CA LEU A 128 -9.12 9.49 0.86
C LEU A 128 -9.77 8.13 0.60
N THR A 129 -11.10 8.10 0.59
CA THR A 129 -11.92 6.93 0.24
C THR A 129 -13.04 7.31 -0.74
N GLY A 130 -13.77 6.34 -1.28
CA GLY A 130 -14.89 6.61 -2.19
C GLY A 130 -14.45 7.17 -3.54
N VAL A 131 -13.22 6.87 -3.97
CA VAL A 131 -12.60 7.47 -5.17
C VAL A 131 -13.16 6.91 -6.48
N PHE A 132 -13.83 5.76 -6.45
CA PHE A 132 -14.38 5.14 -7.65
C PHE A 132 -15.83 5.56 -7.86
N ARG A 133 -16.21 5.78 -9.13
CA ARG A 133 -17.57 6.17 -9.51
C ARG A 133 -18.62 5.15 -9.04
N ASP A 134 -18.26 3.86 -9.08
CA ASP A 134 -19.16 2.76 -8.72
C ASP A 134 -19.09 2.39 -7.24
N ASP A 135 -18.38 3.15 -6.40
CA ASP A 135 -18.36 2.92 -4.95
C ASP A 135 -19.79 3.07 -4.38
N PRO A 136 -20.22 2.18 -3.47
CA PRO A 136 -21.58 2.17 -2.94
C PRO A 136 -21.93 3.48 -2.20
N VAL A 137 -23.22 3.79 -2.09
CA VAL A 137 -23.65 4.95 -1.29
C VAL A 137 -23.37 4.72 0.20
N ASP A 138 -23.71 3.52 0.68
CA ASP A 138 -23.38 3.10 2.04
C ASP A 138 -21.89 2.71 2.07
N GLN A 139 -21.14 3.44 2.89
CA GLN A 139 -19.70 3.29 3.02
C GLN A 139 -19.35 2.83 4.43
N GLN A 140 -18.24 2.12 4.54
CA GLN A 140 -17.67 1.71 5.82
C GLN A 140 -16.15 1.85 5.77
N VAL A 141 -15.59 2.46 6.81
CA VAL A 141 -14.15 2.51 7.05
C VAL A 141 -13.85 1.89 8.40
N ILE A 142 -12.65 1.33 8.55
CA ILE A 142 -12.19 0.69 9.78
C ILE A 142 -11.09 1.59 10.34
N VAL A 143 -11.29 2.10 11.54
CA VAL A 143 -10.26 2.78 12.34
C VAL A 143 -9.69 1.73 13.30
N ARG A 144 -8.39 1.44 13.20
CA ARG A 144 -7.67 0.63 14.19
C ARG A 144 -6.70 1.56 14.92
N ALA A 145 -6.93 1.78 16.19
CA ALA A 145 -6.10 2.62 17.04
C ALA A 145 -6.15 2.11 18.47
N GLU A 146 -5.12 2.41 19.25
CA GLU A 146 -5.10 2.16 20.70
C GLU A 146 -5.29 3.48 21.44
N GLY A 147 -6.49 3.73 21.97
CA GLY A 147 -6.82 4.99 22.66
C GLY A 147 -7.98 5.73 22.00
N PRO A 148 -8.30 6.93 22.51
CA PRO A 148 -9.41 7.75 22.00
C PRO A 148 -9.01 8.46 20.70
N TRP A 149 -9.96 8.54 19.78
CA TRP A 149 -9.79 9.20 18.49
C TRP A 149 -11.05 9.96 18.07
N THR A 150 -10.87 10.92 17.16
CA THR A 150 -11.96 11.61 16.45
C THR A 150 -11.73 11.50 14.95
N LEU A 151 -12.78 11.18 14.19
CA LEU A 151 -12.76 11.07 12.75
C LEU A 151 -13.74 12.09 12.15
N GLY A 152 -13.21 13.04 11.39
CA GLY A 152 -13.97 13.92 10.52
C GLY A 152 -14.16 13.30 9.14
N LEU A 153 -15.33 13.50 8.54
CA LEU A 153 -15.66 13.08 7.18
C LEU A 153 -16.22 14.29 6.42
N GLN A 154 -15.70 14.54 5.22
CA GLN A 154 -16.18 15.62 4.36
C GLN A 154 -16.04 15.26 2.88
N SER A 155 -16.81 15.92 2.02
CA SER A 155 -16.58 15.86 0.59
C SER A 155 -15.23 16.48 0.25
N TRP A 156 -14.50 15.88 -0.69
CA TRP A 156 -13.28 16.50 -1.23
C TRP A 156 -13.53 17.86 -1.92
N ASN A 157 -14.78 18.16 -2.28
CA ASN A 157 -15.19 19.43 -2.91
C ASN A 157 -15.26 20.57 -1.89
N ASP A 158 -15.33 20.22 -0.59
CA ASP A 158 -15.32 21.18 0.51
C ASP A 158 -13.89 21.44 1.05
N LEU A 159 -12.87 20.77 0.50
CA LEU A 159 -11.49 20.99 0.90
C LEU A 159 -11.05 22.42 0.57
N ALA A 160 -10.39 23.06 1.55
CA ALA A 160 -9.67 24.29 1.30
C ALA A 160 -8.53 24.03 0.30
N THR A 161 -8.45 24.87 -0.73
CA THR A 161 -7.37 24.78 -1.71
C THR A 161 -6.06 25.34 -1.15
N VAL A 162 -4.96 24.71 -1.53
CA VAL A 162 -3.60 25.18 -1.28
C VAL A 162 -2.91 25.58 -2.59
N SER A 163 -1.81 26.31 -2.49
CA SER A 163 -1.01 26.72 -3.64
C SER A 163 0.48 26.78 -3.31
N GLY A 164 1.34 26.52 -4.28
CA GLY A 164 2.81 26.52 -4.08
C GLY A 164 3.28 25.41 -3.14
N ALA A 165 4.53 25.50 -2.67
CA ALA A 165 5.16 24.44 -1.88
C ALA A 165 4.40 24.14 -0.58
N GLN A 166 4.06 22.86 -0.38
CA GLN A 166 3.44 22.32 0.82
C GLN A 166 4.39 21.31 1.47
N SER A 167 4.40 21.24 2.79
CA SER A 167 5.24 20.30 3.54
C SER A 167 4.47 19.70 4.71
N GLY A 168 4.78 18.46 5.06
CA GLY A 168 4.12 17.78 6.18
C GLY A 168 4.88 16.55 6.68
N THR A 169 4.25 15.86 7.63
CA THR A 169 4.68 14.58 8.16
C THR A 169 3.45 13.68 8.24
N GLY A 170 3.61 12.42 7.85
CA GLY A 170 2.49 11.49 7.86
C GLY A 170 1.53 11.66 6.67
N PRO A 171 0.38 10.97 6.72
CA PRO A 171 -0.61 10.96 5.64
C PRO A 171 -1.38 12.29 5.55
N ALA A 172 -1.60 12.75 4.33
CA ALA A 172 -2.29 14.01 4.05
C ALA A 172 -3.10 13.96 2.76
N VAL A 173 -4.13 14.80 2.67
CA VAL A 173 -4.92 15.04 1.47
C VAL A 173 -4.92 16.55 1.24
N LEU A 174 -4.43 16.96 0.08
CA LEU A 174 -4.28 18.36 -0.31
C LEU A 174 -5.08 18.62 -1.58
N PHE A 175 -5.76 19.76 -1.67
CA PHE A 175 -6.36 20.22 -2.92
C PHE A 175 -5.52 21.34 -3.51
N PHE A 176 -4.67 21.04 -4.49
CA PHE A 176 -3.87 22.07 -5.17
C PHE A 176 -4.70 22.85 -6.18
N SER A 177 -4.54 24.17 -6.16
CA SER A 177 -5.16 25.10 -7.11
C SER A 177 -4.24 25.53 -8.25
N ASP A 178 -2.95 25.22 -8.17
CA ASP A 178 -1.97 25.50 -9.22
C ASP A 178 -2.34 24.75 -10.51
N ASP A 179 -2.24 25.43 -11.65
CA ASP A 179 -2.45 24.85 -12.99
C ASP A 179 -1.07 24.57 -13.61
N VAL A 180 -0.53 23.39 -13.29
CA VAL A 180 0.81 22.97 -13.68
C VAL A 180 0.85 21.47 -13.98
N PRO A 181 1.73 21.01 -14.89
CA PRO A 181 1.76 19.60 -15.31
C PRO A 181 2.64 18.70 -14.43
N ARG A 182 3.35 19.26 -13.43
CA ARG A 182 4.32 18.52 -12.62
C ARG A 182 4.34 18.95 -11.16
N VAL A 183 4.85 18.06 -10.32
CA VAL A 183 5.24 18.34 -8.94
C VAL A 183 6.66 17.87 -8.68
N THR A 184 7.45 18.67 -7.97
CA THR A 184 8.67 18.19 -7.31
C THR A 184 8.30 17.66 -5.93
N VAL A 185 8.70 16.43 -5.63
CA VAL A 185 8.46 15.79 -4.35
C VAL A 185 9.78 15.45 -3.69
N GLU A 186 9.94 15.92 -2.46
CA GLU A 186 11.03 15.56 -1.57
C GLU A 186 10.46 14.70 -0.45
N TYR A 187 11.12 13.58 -0.15
CA TYR A 187 10.67 12.63 0.86
C TYR A 187 11.85 12.12 1.70
N THR A 188 11.64 12.06 3.02
CA THR A 188 12.53 11.40 3.97
C THR A 188 11.73 10.39 4.80
N PRO A 189 12.07 9.08 4.73
CA PRO A 189 11.40 8.04 5.51
C PRO A 189 11.52 8.26 7.02
N ALA A 190 10.47 7.92 7.76
CA ALA A 190 10.49 7.86 9.22
C ALA A 190 11.33 6.68 9.75
N GLY A 191 11.45 5.62 8.95
CA GLY A 191 12.16 4.39 9.30
C GLY A 191 12.45 3.51 8.06
N PRO A 192 13.14 2.37 8.25
CA PRO A 192 13.55 1.50 7.15
C PRO A 192 12.37 0.82 6.42
N ASP A 193 11.22 0.71 7.07
CA ASP A 193 10.01 0.07 6.53
C ASP A 193 8.99 1.09 5.99
N ASP A 194 9.30 2.39 6.08
CA ASP A 194 8.42 3.45 5.60
C ASP A 194 8.55 3.64 4.08
N SER A 195 7.47 4.08 3.45
CA SER A 195 7.41 4.36 2.02
C SER A 195 6.53 5.55 1.74
N PHE A 196 6.82 6.24 0.66
CA PHE A 196 5.99 7.30 0.14
C PHE A 196 5.11 6.78 -0.98
N SER A 197 3.82 7.10 -0.93
CA SER A 197 2.90 6.97 -2.05
C SER A 197 2.11 8.28 -2.23
N GLY A 198 2.24 8.87 -3.40
CA GLY A 198 1.48 10.03 -3.85
C GLY A 198 0.47 9.62 -4.91
N ARG A 199 -0.79 10.01 -4.72
CA ARG A 199 -1.89 9.76 -5.66
C ARG A 199 -2.57 11.08 -6.00
N VAL A 200 -2.53 11.49 -7.26
CA VAL A 200 -3.16 12.72 -7.74
C VAL A 200 -4.43 12.37 -8.51
N PHE A 201 -5.54 12.96 -8.10
CA PHE A 201 -6.86 12.84 -8.71
C PHE A 201 -7.23 14.17 -9.34
N THR A 202 -7.41 14.16 -10.66
CA THR A 202 -7.53 15.37 -11.47
C THR A 202 -8.76 15.28 -12.37
N THR A 203 -8.93 16.25 -13.25
CA THR A 203 -9.96 16.17 -14.30
C THR A 203 -9.63 15.13 -15.38
N SER A 204 -8.36 14.73 -15.50
CA SER A 204 -8.01 13.55 -16.28
C SER A 204 -8.60 12.33 -15.57
N ASP A 205 -9.40 11.53 -16.27
CA ASP A 205 -10.03 10.31 -15.73
C ASP A 205 -8.99 9.22 -15.31
N GLN A 206 -7.70 9.55 -15.23
CA GLN A 206 -6.59 8.66 -14.91
C GLN A 206 -5.79 9.21 -13.72
N PRO A 207 -5.99 8.66 -12.50
CA PRO A 207 -5.19 9.06 -11.35
C PRO A 207 -3.70 8.79 -11.58
N GLN A 208 -2.85 9.76 -11.25
CA GLN A 208 -1.40 9.60 -11.31
C GLN A 208 -0.89 9.08 -9.98
N LEU A 209 -0.08 8.02 -10.02
CA LEU A 209 0.51 7.36 -8.85
C LEU A 209 2.02 7.41 -8.97
N PHE A 210 2.69 7.83 -7.90
CA PHE A 210 4.15 7.82 -7.78
C PHE A 210 4.56 7.54 -6.34
N GLY A 211 5.83 7.17 -6.14
CA GLY A 211 6.35 6.86 -4.83
C GLY A 211 7.57 5.95 -4.86
N ASP A 212 8.21 5.83 -3.70
CA ASP A 212 9.38 4.99 -3.47
C ASP A 212 9.50 4.66 -1.98
N THR A 213 10.35 3.70 -1.63
CA THR A 213 10.68 3.32 -0.25
C THR A 213 11.87 4.12 0.29
N GLY A 214 12.79 4.55 -0.57
CA GLY A 214 13.95 5.35 -0.19
C GLY A 214 13.66 6.84 -0.05
N ALA A 215 14.56 7.57 0.60
CA ALA A 215 14.55 9.04 0.51
C ALA A 215 14.84 9.48 -0.93
N PHE A 216 14.07 10.46 -1.42
CA PHE A 216 14.23 10.96 -2.78
C PHE A 216 13.90 12.44 -2.90
N SER A 217 14.29 13.02 -4.03
CA SER A 217 13.92 14.36 -4.48
C SER A 217 13.75 14.30 -5.99
N GLU A 218 12.51 14.13 -6.46
CA GLU A 218 12.21 13.83 -7.86
C GLU A 218 11.07 14.68 -8.40
N VAL A 219 10.96 14.73 -9.72
CA VAL A 219 9.87 15.42 -10.43
C VAL A 219 8.95 14.38 -11.03
N PHE A 220 7.66 14.49 -10.74
CA PHE A 220 6.62 13.61 -11.25
C PHE A 220 5.64 14.40 -12.11
N ASP A 221 5.10 13.73 -13.13
CA ASP A 221 3.93 14.26 -13.85
C ASP A 221 2.72 14.27 -12.90
N ALA A 222 2.06 15.41 -12.81
CA ALA A 222 0.88 15.64 -11.98
C ALA A 222 0.02 16.71 -12.65
N ASP A 223 -1.17 16.34 -13.11
CA ASP A 223 -2.10 17.21 -13.83
C ASP A 223 -2.90 18.07 -12.86
N LEU A 224 -2.27 19.12 -12.31
CA LEU A 224 -2.94 20.04 -11.39
C LEU A 224 -3.71 21.12 -12.19
N PRO A 225 -4.84 21.65 -11.67
CA PRO A 225 -5.36 21.53 -10.31
C PRO A 225 -6.00 20.17 -10.01
N GLY A 226 -5.86 19.72 -8.76
CA GLY A 226 -6.34 18.40 -8.35
C GLY A 226 -6.13 18.07 -6.88
N VAL A 227 -6.73 16.97 -6.45
CA VAL A 227 -6.60 16.45 -5.08
C VAL A 227 -5.44 15.46 -5.05
N MET A 228 -4.46 15.69 -4.19
CA MET A 228 -3.35 14.79 -3.95
C MET A 228 -3.48 14.11 -2.58
N ALA A 229 -3.50 12.79 -2.56
CA ALA A 229 -3.39 11.99 -1.34
C ALA A 229 -1.95 11.49 -1.18
N VAL A 230 -1.36 11.80 -0.04
CA VAL A 230 -0.03 11.38 0.41
C VAL A 230 -0.20 10.31 1.48
N GLN A 231 0.49 9.18 1.31
CA GLN A 231 0.57 8.10 2.28
C GLN A 231 2.04 7.82 2.59
N THR A 232 2.44 8.09 3.83
CA THR A 232 3.77 7.82 4.40
C THR A 232 3.70 8.07 5.90
N GLU A 233 4.66 7.55 6.67
CA GLU A 233 4.92 7.99 8.05
C GLU A 233 5.95 9.12 8.12
N GLY A 234 6.74 9.31 7.06
CA GLY A 234 7.86 10.22 6.98
C GLY A 234 7.50 11.67 6.68
N THR A 235 8.54 12.48 6.46
CA THR A 235 8.41 13.90 6.15
C THR A 235 8.48 14.11 4.65
N TRP A 236 7.67 15.04 4.14
CA TRP A 236 7.62 15.31 2.71
C TRP A 236 7.43 16.80 2.41
N THR A 237 7.86 17.19 1.20
CA THR A 237 7.55 18.46 0.56
C THR A 237 7.01 18.17 -0.84
N VAL A 238 5.92 18.83 -1.24
CA VAL A 238 5.35 18.79 -2.60
C VAL A 238 5.33 20.22 -3.13
N THR A 239 6.00 20.45 -4.26
CA THR A 239 6.08 21.75 -4.91
C THR A 239 5.52 21.66 -6.34
N PRO A 240 4.38 22.30 -6.63
CA PRO A 240 3.89 22.45 -8.00
C PRO A 240 4.94 23.14 -8.89
N THR A 241 5.21 22.58 -10.07
CA THR A 241 6.25 23.07 -11.00
C THR A 241 5.78 23.06 -12.46
N PRO A 242 6.15 24.07 -13.27
CA PRO A 242 5.82 24.13 -14.70
C PRO A 242 6.40 22.99 -15.57
#